data_AF-A0A5J6QRH6-F1
#
_entry.id   AF-A0A5J6QRH6-F1
#
_cell.length_a   1.000
_cell.length_b   1.000
_cell.length_c   1.000
_cell.angle_alpha   90.00
_cell.angle_beta   90.00
_cell.angle_gamma   90.00
#
_symmetry.space_group_name_H-M   'P 1'
#
loop_
_entity.id
_entity.type
_entity.pdbx_description
1 polymer ?
#
loop_
_entity_poly.entity_id
_entity_poly.type
_entity_poly.pdbx_seq_one_letter_code
_entity_poly.pdbx_strand_id
1 'polypeptide(L)'
;MEMLRTHAPWMTEAETQAHAQAQAAEVIKSLKAQKQLGEVVPPIMIPLPPPPSTNAASTVETPSLPQQSLAAVVTARQPESAIQPPAPIAERALADQEVTPPIPLPKTVEMQPAPAIALTEPAKSEDQSTLAGTYVIEDGSYSITIEEESGNVVVVEPNKRSIYERQGDGSYQFYNSNTGSTFSLRFLDKRTVEADRVPSEGTPSILKRVDTPAANRALEMNETYAAVARRYSEMAQTDPSNAQAWTMCSAVAFKRSLSDGEDFSRYAMQMSETLKVILEDTGNPCSDAIPNEYW
;
A
#
# COMPACT_ATOMS: atom_id res chain seq x y z
N MET A 1 -8.22 17.28 0.86
CA MET A 1 -8.54 17.99 2.13
C MET A 1 -9.84 17.50 2.78
N GLU A 2 -10.88 17.15 2.00
CA GLU A 2 -12.17 16.59 2.46
C GLU A 2 -12.00 15.49 3.53
N MET A 3 -11.17 14.49 3.25
CA MET A 3 -10.91 13.36 4.14
C MET A 3 -10.44 13.79 5.53
N LEU A 4 -9.57 14.80 5.62
CA LEU A 4 -9.09 15.29 6.92
C LEU A 4 -10.19 16.06 7.66
N ARG A 5 -11.08 16.76 6.96
CA ARG A 5 -12.24 17.42 7.57
C ARG A 5 -13.23 16.39 8.13
N THR A 6 -13.41 15.27 7.44
CA THR A 6 -14.31 14.19 7.88
C THR A 6 -13.72 13.38 9.04
N HIS A 7 -12.42 13.05 8.99
CA HIS A 7 -11.79 12.15 9.95
C HIS A 7 -11.08 12.86 11.11
N ALA A 8 -10.73 14.13 10.96
CA ALA A 8 -10.11 14.96 11.99
C ALA A 8 -10.79 16.33 12.11
N PRO A 9 -12.11 16.39 12.40
CA PRO A 9 -12.86 17.64 12.45
C PRO A 9 -12.38 18.60 13.55
N TRP A 10 -11.53 18.14 14.47
CA TRP A 10 -10.90 18.96 15.51
C TRP A 10 -9.69 19.76 15.02
N MET A 11 -9.14 19.43 13.84
CA MET A 11 -8.00 20.14 13.29
C MET A 11 -8.45 21.48 12.68
N THR A 12 -7.69 22.52 12.96
CA THR A 12 -7.84 23.80 12.27
C THR A 12 -7.46 23.67 10.79
N GLU A 13 -7.90 24.60 9.95
CA GLU A 13 -7.54 24.61 8.53
C GLU A 13 -6.02 24.69 8.33
N ALA A 14 -5.32 25.47 9.16
CA ALA A 14 -3.87 25.58 9.14
C ALA A 14 -3.18 24.25 9.52
N GLU A 15 -3.65 23.55 10.56
CA GLU A 15 -3.12 22.23 10.95
C GLU A 15 -3.40 21.18 9.86
N THR A 16 -4.58 21.24 9.26
CA THR A 16 -4.98 20.35 8.16
C THR A 16 -4.04 20.53 6.96
N GLN A 17 -3.78 21.79 6.59
CA GLN A 17 -2.85 22.13 5.51
C GLN A 17 -1.42 21.69 5.84
N ALA A 18 -0.95 21.92 7.06
CA ALA A 18 0.37 21.51 7.50
C ALA A 18 0.54 19.98 7.46
N HIS A 19 -0.48 19.21 7.89
CA HIS A 19 -0.46 17.76 7.82
C HIS A 19 -0.42 17.25 6.37
N ALA A 20 -1.24 17.84 5.47
CA ALA A 20 -1.23 17.51 4.06
C ALA A 20 0.13 17.80 3.39
N GLN A 21 0.75 18.94 3.72
CA GLN A 21 2.09 19.30 3.24
C GLN A 21 3.15 18.32 3.73
N ALA A 22 3.07 17.90 4.99
CA ALA A 22 4.01 16.94 5.57
C ALA A 22 3.86 15.55 4.92
N GLN A 23 2.62 15.10 4.68
CA GLN A 23 2.33 13.87 3.92
C GLN A 23 2.93 13.93 2.51
N ALA A 24 2.70 15.03 1.78
CA ALA A 24 3.27 15.23 0.45
C ALA A 24 4.82 15.22 0.48
N ALA A 25 5.44 15.81 1.51
CA ALA A 25 6.89 15.80 1.67
C ALA A 25 7.46 14.38 1.86
N GLU A 26 6.80 13.51 2.62
CA GLU A 26 7.22 12.10 2.77
C GLU A 26 7.04 11.32 1.46
N VAL A 27 5.99 11.59 0.69
CA VAL A 27 5.84 11.04 -0.67
C VAL A 27 7.01 11.44 -1.57
N ILE A 28 7.40 12.72 -1.57
CA ILE A 28 8.54 13.23 -2.36
C ILE A 28 9.84 12.54 -1.92
N LYS A 29 10.07 12.44 -0.62
CA LYS A 29 11.26 11.80 -0.06
C LYS A 29 11.33 10.34 -0.50
N SER A 30 10.20 9.65 -0.46
CA SER A 30 10.07 8.28 -0.90
C SER A 30 10.37 8.13 -2.39
N LEU A 31 9.79 8.96 -3.27
CA LEU A 31 10.09 8.97 -4.71
C LEU A 31 11.55 9.29 -5.03
N LYS A 32 12.19 10.19 -4.28
CA LYS A 32 13.63 10.48 -4.42
C LYS A 32 14.48 9.27 -4.03
N ALA A 33 14.13 8.62 -2.93
CA ALA A 33 14.78 7.38 -2.50
C ALA A 33 14.60 6.28 -3.55
N GLN A 34 13.40 6.16 -4.14
CA GLN A 34 13.15 5.23 -5.24
C GLN A 34 14.09 5.45 -6.42
N LYS A 35 14.22 6.71 -6.85
CA LYS A 35 15.11 7.08 -7.97
C LYS A 35 16.58 6.79 -7.67
N GLN A 36 17.02 6.94 -6.42
CA GLN A 36 18.41 6.72 -6.02
C GLN A 36 18.74 5.24 -5.83
N LEU A 37 17.81 4.47 -5.28
CA LEU A 37 18.01 3.07 -4.93
C LEU A 37 17.60 2.12 -6.06
N GLY A 38 16.82 2.60 -7.04
CA GLY A 38 16.22 1.74 -8.06
C GLY A 38 15.21 0.76 -7.47
N GLU A 39 14.65 1.08 -6.30
CA GLU A 39 13.73 0.21 -5.55
C GLU A 39 12.46 0.95 -5.20
N VAL A 40 11.34 0.24 -5.06
CA VAL A 40 10.09 0.84 -4.57
C VAL A 40 10.22 1.11 -3.07
N VAL A 41 10.21 2.38 -2.70
CA VAL A 41 10.16 2.87 -1.34
C VAL A 41 8.72 3.35 -1.15
N PRO A 42 7.94 2.79 -0.22
CA PRO A 42 6.60 3.31 0.06
C PRO A 42 6.69 4.66 0.78
N PRO A 43 5.73 5.59 0.56
CA PRO A 43 5.70 6.84 1.31
C PRO A 43 5.38 6.56 2.79
N ILE A 44 6.09 7.24 3.69
CA ILE A 44 5.79 7.16 5.12
C ILE A 44 4.52 7.97 5.37
N MET A 45 3.47 7.28 5.82
CA MET A 45 2.23 7.94 6.23
C MET A 45 2.46 8.63 7.58
N ILE A 46 2.25 9.94 7.62
CA ILE A 46 2.27 10.72 8.85
C ILE A 46 0.95 10.48 9.60
N PRO A 47 0.99 10.00 10.85
CA PRO A 47 -0.21 9.80 11.65
C PRO A 47 -0.88 11.14 12.00
N LEU A 48 -2.21 11.12 12.11
CA LEU A 48 -2.97 12.29 12.54
C LEU A 48 -2.66 12.64 14.00
N PRO A 49 -2.58 13.95 14.35
CA PRO A 49 -2.49 14.35 15.74
C PRO A 49 -3.75 13.89 16.50
N PRO A 50 -3.61 13.41 17.75
CA PRO A 50 -4.76 12.99 18.54
C PRO A 50 -5.71 14.18 18.77
N PRO A 51 -7.02 13.93 18.91
CA PRO A 51 -7.96 14.98 19.28
C PRO A 51 -7.55 15.61 20.62
N PRO A 52 -7.77 16.92 20.81
CA PRO A 52 -7.50 17.56 22.09
C PRO A 52 -8.32 16.85 23.17
N SER A 53 -7.64 16.27 24.16
CA SER A 53 -8.30 15.61 25.28
C SER A 53 -9.25 16.60 25.94
N THR A 54 -10.55 16.32 25.92
CA THR A 54 -11.57 17.08 26.65
C THR A 54 -11.46 16.81 28.15
N ASN A 55 -10.29 17.05 28.74
CA ASN A 55 -10.08 17.10 30.18
C ASN A 55 -10.02 18.56 30.60
N ALA A 56 -11.16 19.22 30.47
CA ALA A 56 -11.47 20.45 31.18
C ALA A 56 -12.89 20.31 31.74
N ALA A 57 -13.06 19.38 32.67
CA ALA A 57 -13.99 19.63 33.76
C ALA A 57 -13.39 20.82 34.54
N SER A 58 -13.61 22.03 34.04
CA SER A 58 -13.49 23.22 34.87
C SER A 58 -14.41 22.99 36.05
N THR A 59 -13.81 22.84 37.22
CA THR A 59 -14.48 22.91 38.51
C THR A 59 -15.22 24.24 38.54
N VAL A 60 -16.49 24.24 38.17
CA VAL A 60 -17.39 25.37 38.43
C VAL A 60 -17.59 25.35 39.94
N GLU A 61 -16.92 26.25 40.66
CA GLU A 61 -17.31 26.64 42.00
C GLU A 61 -18.79 27.05 41.94
N THR A 62 -19.64 26.14 42.38
CA THR A 62 -21.07 26.37 42.51
C THR A 62 -21.27 27.16 43.80
N PRO A 63 -21.80 28.40 43.79
CA PRO A 63 -22.18 29.07 45.01
C PRO A 63 -23.30 28.26 45.66
N SER A 64 -23.05 27.74 46.85
CA SER A 64 -24.04 27.04 47.67
C SER A 64 -25.19 27.99 48.04
N LEU A 65 -26.38 27.71 47.52
CA LEU A 65 -27.67 28.25 47.95
C LEU A 65 -28.55 27.11 48.49
N PRO A 66 -29.43 27.40 49.47
CA PRO A 66 -29.98 26.41 50.39
C PRO A 66 -31.03 25.50 49.75
N GLN A 67 -31.06 24.26 50.25
CA GLN A 67 -31.99 23.20 49.91
C GLN A 67 -33.46 23.67 50.01
N GLN A 68 -34.20 23.51 48.91
CA GLN A 68 -35.64 23.29 48.97
C GLN A 68 -36.01 22.12 48.05
N SER A 69 -36.65 21.14 48.68
CA SER A 69 -37.32 19.99 48.07
C SER A 69 -38.47 20.42 47.16
N LEU A 70 -38.73 19.66 46.09
CA LEU A 70 -40.06 19.06 45.79
C LEU A 70 -40.04 18.14 44.55
N ALA A 71 -40.68 16.98 44.76
CA ALA A 71 -41.29 15.96 43.90
C ALA A 71 -41.27 16.03 42.34
N ALA A 72 -40.84 14.88 41.78
CA ALA A 72 -41.43 14.03 40.72
C ALA A 72 -42.36 14.62 39.62
N VAL A 73 -42.04 14.29 38.35
CA VAL A 73 -43.02 13.78 37.35
C VAL A 73 -42.30 12.84 36.35
N VAL A 74 -42.87 11.65 36.21
CA VAL A 74 -42.64 10.62 35.18
C VAL A 74 -43.35 11.03 33.89
N THR A 75 -42.74 10.91 32.70
CA THR A 75 -43.47 10.50 31.48
C THR A 75 -42.52 9.88 30.44
N ALA A 76 -42.91 8.70 29.99
CA ALA A 76 -42.30 7.89 28.93
C ALA A 76 -42.53 8.45 27.51
N ARG A 77 -41.70 8.05 26.53
CA ARG A 77 -42.10 7.53 25.19
C ARG A 77 -40.90 7.25 24.28
N GLN A 78 -40.67 5.96 24.03
CA GLN A 78 -40.22 5.36 22.75
C GLN A 78 -41.48 5.11 21.89
N PRO A 79 -41.43 5.01 20.53
CA PRO A 79 -40.78 3.89 19.79
C PRO A 79 -39.99 4.34 18.53
N GLU A 80 -38.95 3.63 18.11
CA GLU A 80 -38.94 2.46 17.19
C GLU A 80 -39.40 2.81 15.76
N SER A 81 -38.47 2.78 14.79
CA SER A 81 -38.79 2.78 13.36
C SER A 81 -37.94 1.76 12.63
N ALA A 82 -38.67 0.97 11.84
CA ALA A 82 -38.31 -0.31 11.27
C ALA A 82 -37.46 -0.18 10.01
N ILE A 83 -36.61 -1.19 9.85
CA ILE A 83 -35.81 -1.50 8.68
C ILE A 83 -36.72 -2.08 7.60
N GLN A 84 -36.65 -1.53 6.39
CA GLN A 84 -37.36 -2.02 5.21
C GLN A 84 -36.38 -2.79 4.30
N PRO A 85 -36.70 -4.02 3.85
CA PRO A 85 -35.84 -4.75 2.92
C PRO A 85 -36.12 -4.35 1.45
N PRO A 86 -35.09 -4.33 0.57
CA PRO A 86 -35.28 -4.09 -0.85
C PRO A 86 -35.80 -5.34 -1.60
N ALA A 87 -36.54 -5.05 -2.68
CA ALA A 87 -37.23 -5.97 -3.59
C ALA A 87 -36.28 -6.76 -4.51
N PRO A 88 -36.74 -7.88 -5.13
CA PRO A 88 -35.90 -8.77 -5.93
C PRO A 88 -35.56 -8.20 -7.33
N ILE A 89 -34.33 -8.48 -7.75
CA ILE A 89 -33.77 -8.14 -9.07
C ILE A 89 -34.37 -9.06 -10.14
N ALA A 90 -34.84 -8.46 -11.23
CA ALA A 90 -35.37 -9.15 -12.40
C ALA A 90 -34.24 -9.76 -13.26
N GLU A 91 -34.42 -11.04 -13.55
CA GLU A 91 -33.71 -11.87 -14.52
C GLU A 91 -33.81 -11.24 -15.93
N ARG A 92 -32.67 -11.06 -16.62
CA ARG A 92 -32.64 -10.71 -18.04
C ARG A 92 -31.73 -11.67 -18.80
N ALA A 93 -32.32 -12.21 -19.85
CA ALA A 93 -31.89 -13.32 -20.67
C ALA A 93 -30.51 -13.14 -21.33
N LEU A 94 -29.73 -14.22 -21.34
CA LEU A 94 -28.66 -14.45 -22.30
C LEU A 94 -29.28 -14.68 -23.69
N ALA A 95 -28.79 -13.94 -24.68
CA ALA A 95 -29.01 -14.23 -26.09
C ALA A 95 -27.67 -14.58 -26.75
N ASP A 96 -27.77 -15.53 -27.65
CA ASP A 96 -26.76 -16.18 -28.49
C ASP A 96 -25.61 -15.31 -28.98
N GLN A 97 -24.38 -15.84 -28.86
CA GLN A 97 -23.25 -15.41 -29.70
C GLN A 97 -22.66 -16.62 -30.44
N GLU A 98 -22.68 -16.49 -31.75
CA GLU A 98 -22.21 -17.44 -32.76
C GLU A 98 -20.73 -17.82 -32.60
N VAL A 99 -20.49 -19.13 -32.67
CA VAL A 99 -19.17 -19.74 -32.79
C VAL A 99 -18.66 -19.56 -34.23
N THR A 100 -17.59 -18.79 -34.40
CA THR A 100 -16.85 -18.71 -35.67
C THR A 100 -15.77 -19.80 -35.75
N PRO A 101 -15.55 -20.45 -36.91
CA PRO A 101 -14.58 -21.52 -37.05
C PRO A 101 -13.13 -21.01 -37.19
N PRO A 102 -12.11 -21.84 -36.83
CA PRO A 102 -10.72 -21.41 -36.79
C PRO A 102 -10.05 -21.27 -38.16
N ILE A 103 -9.19 -20.26 -38.25
CA ILE A 103 -8.33 -19.92 -39.38
C ILE A 103 -7.19 -20.96 -39.52
N PRO A 104 -6.83 -21.42 -40.73
CA PRO A 104 -5.74 -22.37 -40.94
C PRO A 104 -4.35 -21.73 -40.78
N LEU A 105 -3.45 -22.44 -40.08
CA LEU A 105 -2.04 -22.11 -39.88
C LEU A 105 -1.26 -22.14 -41.21
N PRO A 106 -0.36 -21.17 -41.47
CA PRO A 106 0.58 -21.26 -42.58
C PRO A 106 1.76 -22.20 -42.29
N LYS A 107 2.28 -22.74 -43.39
CA LYS A 107 3.25 -23.83 -43.53
C LYS A 107 4.61 -23.55 -42.90
N THR A 108 5.15 -24.61 -42.32
CA THR A 108 6.54 -24.83 -41.91
C THR A 108 7.54 -24.35 -42.97
N VAL A 109 8.39 -23.39 -42.60
CA VAL A 109 9.63 -23.08 -43.31
C VAL A 109 10.76 -23.83 -42.61
N GLU A 110 11.34 -24.76 -43.35
CA GLU A 110 12.51 -25.55 -42.98
C GLU A 110 13.74 -24.63 -42.98
N MET A 111 14.32 -24.41 -41.80
CA MET A 111 15.50 -23.54 -41.62
C MET A 111 16.74 -24.43 -41.46
N GLN A 112 17.70 -24.25 -42.38
CA GLN A 112 19.02 -24.88 -42.39
C GLN A 112 19.80 -24.68 -41.07
N PRO A 113 20.58 -25.67 -40.60
CA PRO A 113 21.46 -25.49 -39.46
C PRO A 113 22.74 -24.72 -39.86
N ALA A 114 23.02 -23.64 -39.15
CA ALA A 114 24.31 -22.96 -39.17
C ALA A 114 25.34 -23.72 -38.29
N PRO A 115 26.65 -23.68 -38.62
CA PRO A 115 27.66 -24.41 -37.88
C PRO A 115 27.94 -23.78 -36.50
N ALA A 116 28.09 -24.64 -35.51
CA ALA A 116 28.44 -24.30 -34.14
C ALA A 116 29.86 -23.74 -34.04
N ILE A 117 30.00 -22.49 -33.59
CA ILE A 117 31.24 -21.97 -33.02
C ILE A 117 31.04 -21.98 -31.50
N ALA A 118 31.64 -22.98 -30.84
CA ALA A 118 31.70 -23.07 -29.40
C ALA A 118 32.67 -21.99 -28.87
N LEU A 119 32.13 -20.83 -28.53
CA LEU A 119 32.75 -19.89 -27.60
C LEU A 119 32.28 -20.28 -26.21
N THR A 120 33.14 -21.00 -25.49
CA THR A 120 32.96 -21.31 -24.08
C THR A 120 33.06 -20.01 -23.29
N GLU A 121 31.94 -19.31 -23.11
CA GLU A 121 31.82 -18.28 -22.08
C GLU A 121 32.04 -18.95 -20.72
N PRO A 122 32.89 -18.39 -19.84
CA PRO A 122 32.98 -18.86 -18.47
C PRO A 122 31.63 -18.62 -17.80
N ALA A 123 30.92 -19.70 -17.47
CA ALA A 123 29.72 -19.65 -16.66
C ALA A 123 30.01 -18.85 -15.38
N LYS A 124 29.49 -17.63 -15.29
CA LYS A 124 29.39 -16.91 -14.02
C LYS A 124 28.65 -17.83 -13.06
N SER A 125 29.30 -18.23 -11.97
CA SER A 125 28.62 -18.90 -10.87
C SER A 125 27.69 -17.89 -10.20
N GLU A 126 26.48 -17.74 -10.72
CA GLU A 126 25.39 -16.98 -10.10
C GLU A 126 24.69 -17.81 -9.01
N ASP A 127 25.46 -18.41 -8.10
CA ASP A 127 24.91 -19.11 -6.92
C ASP A 127 25.59 -18.65 -5.64
N GLN A 128 25.71 -17.34 -5.48
CA GLN A 128 25.69 -16.77 -4.13
C GLN A 128 24.23 -16.60 -3.74
N SER A 129 23.71 -17.63 -3.10
CA SER A 129 22.40 -17.69 -2.44
C SER A 129 22.32 -16.71 -1.27
N THR A 130 22.38 -15.41 -1.54
CA THR A 130 22.30 -14.38 -0.52
C THR A 130 20.85 -14.11 -0.12
N LEU A 131 20.61 -14.03 1.20
CA LEU A 131 19.32 -13.61 1.76
C LEU A 131 19.10 -12.10 1.64
N ALA A 132 20.16 -11.33 1.35
CA ALA A 132 20.11 -9.89 1.26
C ALA A 132 19.19 -9.41 0.12
N GLY A 133 18.46 -8.33 0.34
CA GLY A 133 17.54 -7.73 -0.63
C GLY A 133 16.35 -7.08 0.05
N THR A 134 15.50 -6.44 -0.76
CA THR A 134 14.28 -5.78 -0.26
C THR A 134 13.09 -6.72 -0.31
N TYR A 135 12.40 -6.86 0.81
CA TYR A 135 11.23 -7.71 1.00
C TYR A 135 10.03 -6.84 1.32
N VAL A 136 8.88 -7.15 0.73
CA VAL A 136 7.65 -6.36 0.84
C VAL A 136 6.48 -7.29 1.14
N ILE A 137 5.55 -6.86 2.01
CA ILE A 137 4.27 -7.56 2.21
C ILE A 137 3.47 -7.52 0.89
N GLU A 138 2.68 -8.55 0.59
CA GLU A 138 1.94 -8.66 -0.68
C GLU A 138 1.05 -7.44 -1.00
N ASP A 139 0.56 -6.74 0.02
CA ASP A 139 -0.26 -5.53 -0.12
C ASP A 139 0.56 -4.23 -0.27
N GLY A 140 1.89 -4.31 -0.18
CA GLY A 140 2.80 -3.16 -0.29
C GLY A 140 2.83 -2.25 0.94
N SER A 141 2.14 -2.61 2.03
CA SER A 141 2.00 -1.74 3.21
C SER A 141 3.30 -1.57 4.01
N TYR A 142 4.22 -2.52 3.87
CA TYR A 142 5.48 -2.54 4.62
C TYR A 142 6.60 -3.17 3.79
N SER A 143 7.78 -2.57 3.86
CA SER A 143 8.99 -3.02 3.19
C SER A 143 10.19 -2.99 4.13
N ILE A 144 11.06 -3.98 4.04
CA ILE A 144 12.34 -4.02 4.74
C ILE A 144 13.47 -4.34 3.77
N THR A 145 14.65 -3.78 3.99
CA THR A 145 15.87 -4.23 3.32
C THR A 145 16.64 -5.13 4.27
N ILE A 146 16.96 -6.33 3.82
CA ILE A 146 17.76 -7.30 4.54
C ILE A 146 19.19 -7.25 4.02
N GLU A 147 20.15 -7.16 4.93
CA GLU A 147 21.58 -7.33 4.69
C GLU A 147 22.10 -8.53 5.49
N GLU A 148 23.24 -9.10 5.09
CA GLU A 148 23.91 -10.18 5.82
C GLU A 148 25.22 -9.67 6.39
N GLU A 149 25.40 -9.76 7.71
CA GLU A 149 26.61 -9.29 8.40
C GLU A 149 27.08 -10.32 9.43
N SER A 150 28.26 -10.89 9.21
CA SER A 150 28.91 -11.84 10.15
C SER A 150 28.02 -13.02 10.58
N GLY A 151 27.17 -13.51 9.68
CA GLY A 151 26.23 -14.61 9.96
C GLY A 151 24.91 -14.20 10.63
N ASN A 152 24.75 -12.90 10.93
CA ASN A 152 23.49 -12.30 11.35
C ASN A 152 22.76 -11.67 10.16
N VAL A 153 21.49 -11.40 10.36
CA VAL A 153 20.67 -10.63 9.43
C VAL A 153 20.51 -9.22 9.98
N VAL A 154 20.76 -8.21 9.15
CA VAL A 154 20.53 -6.81 9.50
C VAL A 154 19.32 -6.33 8.73
N VAL A 155 18.27 -5.95 9.46
CA VAL A 155 17.09 -5.32 8.88
C VAL A 155 17.29 -3.81 8.89
N VAL A 156 17.20 -3.23 7.71
CA VAL A 156 17.35 -1.80 7.45
C VAL A 156 15.99 -1.22 7.12
N GLU A 157 15.56 -0.29 7.97
CA GLU A 157 14.36 0.52 7.82
C GLU A 157 14.82 2.00 7.71
N PRO A 158 13.98 2.92 7.19
CA PRO A 158 14.41 4.30 6.88
C PRO A 158 15.14 5.05 7.99
N ASN A 159 14.81 4.78 9.26
CA ASN A 159 15.39 5.46 10.42
C ASN A 159 16.02 4.49 11.42
N LYS A 160 16.18 3.20 11.06
CA LYS A 160 16.57 2.17 12.01
C LYS A 160 17.34 1.05 11.33
N ARG A 161 18.39 0.58 12.00
CA ARG A 161 19.06 -0.67 11.68
C ARG A 161 18.92 -1.61 12.88
N SER A 162 18.42 -2.81 12.62
CA SER A 162 18.14 -3.81 13.65
C SER A 162 18.92 -5.07 13.32
N ILE A 163 19.83 -5.48 14.22
CA ILE A 163 20.61 -6.70 14.05
C ILE A 163 19.78 -7.85 14.63
N TYR A 164 19.41 -8.80 13.78
CA TYR A 164 18.73 -10.02 14.19
C TYR A 164 19.73 -11.15 14.35
N GLU A 165 19.78 -11.70 15.55
CA GLU A 165 20.68 -12.77 15.94
C GLU A 165 20.06 -14.12 15.60
N ARG A 166 20.85 -15.01 15.00
CA ARG A 166 20.39 -16.35 14.62
C ARG A 166 20.12 -17.21 15.86
N GLN A 167 18.99 -17.89 15.86
CA GLN A 167 18.51 -18.77 16.92
C GLN A 167 18.75 -20.24 16.58
N GLY A 168 18.59 -21.12 17.57
CA GLY A 168 18.81 -22.57 17.42
C GLY A 168 17.81 -23.28 16.50
N ASP A 169 16.62 -22.70 16.31
CA ASP A 169 15.58 -23.19 15.40
C ASP A 169 15.74 -22.67 13.96
N GLY A 170 16.77 -21.87 13.69
CA GLY A 170 17.05 -21.26 12.40
C GLY A 170 16.30 -19.94 12.14
N SER A 171 15.50 -19.44 13.09
CA SER A 171 14.97 -18.09 13.01
C SER A 171 16.05 -17.06 13.37
N TYR A 172 15.78 -15.79 13.11
CA TYR A 172 16.59 -14.66 13.54
C TYR A 172 15.73 -13.79 14.45
N GLN A 173 16.25 -13.32 15.59
CA GLN A 173 15.49 -12.52 16.55
C GLN A 173 16.17 -11.22 16.91
N PHE A 174 15.38 -10.18 17.13
CA PHE A 174 15.83 -8.86 17.57
C PHE A 174 14.97 -8.35 18.72
N TYR A 175 15.60 -7.94 19.82
CA TYR A 175 14.93 -7.30 20.95
C TYR A 175 14.94 -5.78 20.79
N ASN A 176 13.76 -5.17 20.74
CA ASN A 176 13.60 -3.72 20.73
C ASN A 176 13.41 -3.18 22.15
N SER A 177 14.45 -2.58 22.71
CA SER A 177 14.43 -2.00 24.06
C SER A 177 13.41 -0.86 24.22
N ASN A 178 13.08 -0.14 23.15
CA ASN A 178 12.11 0.96 23.21
C ASN A 178 10.68 0.47 23.42
N THR A 179 10.34 -0.72 22.91
CA THR A 179 8.99 -1.29 22.98
C THR A 179 8.89 -2.51 23.90
N GLY A 180 10.01 -2.96 24.48
CA GLY A 180 10.07 -4.17 25.30
C GLY A 180 9.64 -5.43 24.54
N SER A 181 9.79 -5.45 23.21
CA SER A 181 9.26 -6.50 22.34
C SER A 181 10.37 -7.18 21.57
N THR A 182 10.25 -8.50 21.39
CA THR A 182 11.13 -9.28 20.52
C THR A 182 10.42 -9.54 19.19
N PHE A 183 11.15 -9.36 18.10
CA PHE A 183 10.71 -9.65 16.73
C PHE A 183 11.49 -10.84 16.19
N SER A 184 10.86 -11.64 15.34
CA SER A 184 11.43 -12.84 14.72
C SER A 184 11.30 -12.76 13.20
N LEU A 185 12.35 -13.20 12.50
CA LEU A 185 12.36 -13.47 11.07
C LEU A 185 12.66 -14.94 10.82
N ARG A 186 11.88 -15.58 9.96
CA ARG A 186 12.10 -16.95 9.52
C ARG A 186 12.05 -17.00 8.00
N PHE A 187 13.18 -17.33 7.38
CA PHE A 187 13.26 -17.49 5.93
C PHE A 187 12.64 -18.83 5.54
N LEU A 188 11.54 -18.78 4.80
CA LEU A 188 10.88 -19.97 4.26
C LEU A 188 11.61 -20.46 3.00
N ASP A 189 12.11 -19.52 2.21
CA ASP A 189 12.99 -19.73 1.05
C ASP A 189 13.81 -18.45 0.76
N LYS A 190 14.55 -18.42 -0.36
CA LYS A 190 15.43 -17.27 -0.75
C LYS A 190 14.68 -15.98 -1.07
N ARG A 191 13.37 -16.06 -1.28
CA ARG A 191 12.48 -14.97 -1.70
C ARG A 191 11.32 -14.74 -0.74
N THR A 192 11.15 -15.58 0.28
CA THR A 192 10.02 -15.48 1.20
C THR A 192 10.53 -15.48 2.63
N VAL A 193 10.22 -14.40 3.36
CA VAL A 193 10.50 -14.29 4.79
C VAL A 193 9.20 -14.12 5.56
N GLU A 194 9.07 -14.86 6.64
CA GLU A 194 8.02 -14.73 7.63
C GLU A 194 8.50 -13.82 8.76
N ALA A 195 7.72 -12.80 9.11
CA ALA A 195 8.00 -11.88 10.20
C ALA A 195 6.92 -11.99 11.29
N ASP A 196 7.35 -12.09 12.55
CA ASP A 196 6.45 -12.25 13.70
C ASP A 196 6.98 -11.54 14.96
N ARG A 197 6.15 -11.46 16.00
CA ARG A 197 6.52 -11.06 17.36
C ARG A 197 6.78 -12.31 18.22
N VAL A 198 7.59 -12.19 19.26
CA VAL A 198 7.83 -13.25 20.26
C VAL A 198 7.40 -12.76 21.66
N PRO A 199 6.47 -13.45 22.35
CA PRO A 199 5.69 -14.59 21.86
C PRO A 199 4.77 -14.18 20.70
N SER A 200 4.38 -15.14 19.86
CA SER A 200 3.47 -14.89 18.75
C SER A 200 2.10 -14.49 19.29
N GLU A 201 1.59 -13.36 18.81
CA GLU A 201 0.30 -12.79 19.21
C GLU A 201 -0.74 -12.85 18.07
N GLY A 202 -0.43 -13.51 16.94
CA GLY A 202 -1.29 -13.52 15.77
C GLY A 202 -0.77 -14.37 14.60
N THR A 203 -1.24 -14.04 13.39
CA THR A 203 -0.73 -14.66 12.16
C THR A 203 0.53 -13.92 11.72
N PRO A 204 1.66 -14.63 11.50
CA PRO A 204 2.88 -14.00 10.99
C PRO A 204 2.66 -13.30 9.64
N SER A 205 3.40 -12.22 9.41
CA SER A 205 3.40 -11.52 8.12
C SER A 205 4.32 -12.23 7.13
N ILE A 206 3.88 -12.37 5.89
CA ILE A 206 4.71 -12.94 4.81
C ILE A 206 5.19 -11.81 3.91
N LEU A 207 6.51 -11.70 3.76
CA LEU A 207 7.14 -10.74 2.87
C LEU A 207 7.84 -11.46 1.74
N LYS A 208 7.69 -10.92 0.53
CA LYS A 208 8.29 -11.44 -0.69
C LYS A 208 9.40 -10.51 -1.17
N ARG A 209 10.52 -11.10 -1.59
CA ARG A 209 11.67 -10.39 -2.14
C ARG A 209 11.32 -9.78 -3.49
N VAL A 210 11.54 -8.47 -3.58
CA VAL A 210 11.43 -7.70 -4.82
C VAL A 210 12.65 -8.01 -5.68
N ASP A 211 12.39 -8.31 -6.95
CA ASP A 211 13.44 -8.49 -7.94
C ASP A 211 13.85 -7.13 -8.51
N THR A 212 14.76 -6.44 -7.82
CA THR A 212 15.18 -5.07 -8.17
C THR A 212 15.63 -4.94 -9.62
N PRO A 213 16.48 -5.84 -10.18
CA PRO A 213 16.86 -5.76 -11.60
C PRO A 213 15.68 -5.95 -12.55
N ALA A 214 14.76 -6.89 -12.27
CA ALA A 214 13.59 -7.08 -13.12
C ALA A 214 12.63 -5.88 -13.05
N ALA A 215 12.42 -5.31 -11.86
CA ALA A 215 11.62 -4.11 -11.65
C ALA A 215 12.19 -2.90 -12.41
N ASN A 216 13.51 -2.70 -12.36
CA ASN A 216 14.17 -1.62 -13.10
C ASN A 216 14.05 -1.80 -14.62
N ARG A 217 14.22 -3.02 -15.14
CA ARG A 217 13.97 -3.30 -16.56
C ARG A 217 12.52 -3.04 -16.95
N ALA A 218 11.55 -3.42 -16.09
CA ALA A 218 10.14 -3.16 -16.34
C ALA A 218 9.86 -1.65 -16.38
N LEU A 219 10.44 -0.86 -15.47
CA LEU A 219 10.34 0.60 -15.47
C LEU A 219 10.90 1.20 -16.78
N GLU A 220 12.09 0.77 -17.20
CA GLU A 220 12.70 1.25 -18.45
C GLU A 220 11.85 0.93 -19.68
N MET A 221 11.28 -0.29 -19.74
CA MET A 221 10.38 -0.69 -20.83
C MET A 221 9.05 0.06 -20.82
N ASN A 222 8.61 0.56 -19.66
CA ASN A 222 7.32 1.22 -19.47
C ASN A 222 7.46 2.69 -19.03
N GLU A 223 8.51 3.37 -19.52
CA GLU A 223 8.83 4.75 -19.13
C GLU A 223 7.66 5.73 -19.34
N THR A 224 6.76 5.44 -20.30
CA THR A 224 5.52 6.21 -20.50
C THR A 224 4.64 6.20 -19.26
N TYR A 225 4.40 5.05 -18.63
CA TYR A 225 3.58 4.97 -17.42
C TYR A 225 4.33 5.50 -16.19
N ALA A 226 5.65 5.34 -16.15
CA ALA A 226 6.46 6.00 -15.12
C ALA A 226 6.36 7.53 -15.21
N ALA A 227 6.29 8.10 -16.42
CA ALA A 227 6.06 9.52 -16.62
C ALA A 227 4.66 9.97 -16.18
N VAL A 228 3.62 9.18 -16.46
CA VAL A 228 2.25 9.43 -15.97
C VAL A 228 2.22 9.43 -14.43
N ALA A 229 2.88 8.47 -13.79
CA ALA A 229 3.00 8.42 -12.33
C ALA A 229 3.64 9.69 -11.77
N ARG A 230 4.78 10.12 -12.32
CA ARG A 230 5.47 11.35 -11.89
C ARG A 230 4.57 12.58 -12.02
N ARG A 231 3.85 12.71 -13.15
CA ARG A 231 2.94 13.83 -13.38
C ARG A 231 1.81 13.87 -12.33
N TYR A 232 1.21 12.74 -11.98
CA TYR A 232 0.21 12.70 -10.92
C TYR A 232 0.78 12.97 -9.53
N SER A 233 2.01 12.52 -9.25
CA SER A 233 2.70 12.89 -8.01
C SER A 233 2.94 14.40 -7.91
N GLU A 234 3.30 15.06 -9.02
CA GLU A 234 3.42 16.52 -9.08
C GLU A 234 2.06 17.21 -8.85
N MET A 235 0.98 16.72 -9.48
CA MET A 235 -0.37 17.24 -9.23
C MET A 235 -0.78 17.09 -7.76
N ALA A 236 -0.44 15.99 -7.10
CA ALA A 236 -0.70 15.80 -5.67
C ALA A 236 -0.04 16.87 -4.79
N GLN A 237 1.06 17.46 -5.25
CA GLN A 237 1.77 18.54 -4.54
C GLN A 237 1.18 19.91 -4.86
N THR A 238 0.77 20.15 -6.11
CA THR A 238 0.29 21.46 -6.57
C THR A 238 -1.22 21.66 -6.37
N ASP A 239 -1.98 20.59 -6.20
CA ASP A 239 -3.42 20.59 -5.97
C ASP A 239 -3.76 19.83 -4.66
N PRO A 240 -3.62 20.50 -3.50
CA PRO A 240 -3.87 19.89 -2.19
C PRO A 240 -5.34 19.50 -1.98
N SER A 241 -6.27 20.09 -2.74
CA SER A 241 -7.69 19.77 -2.63
C SER A 241 -7.96 18.32 -3.05
N ASN A 242 -7.31 17.89 -4.15
CA ASN A 242 -7.40 16.55 -4.74
C ASN A 242 -6.17 15.68 -4.50
N ALA A 243 -5.26 16.06 -3.59
CA ALA A 243 -3.97 15.37 -3.40
C ALA A 243 -4.11 13.86 -3.16
N GLN A 244 -5.15 13.42 -2.47
CA GLN A 244 -5.40 12.00 -2.23
C GLN A 244 -5.73 11.26 -3.54
N ALA A 245 -6.60 11.83 -4.38
CA ALA A 245 -6.94 11.26 -5.68
C ALA A 245 -5.72 11.21 -6.60
N TRP A 246 -4.94 12.30 -6.67
CA TRP A 246 -3.69 12.35 -7.43
C TRP A 246 -2.64 11.36 -6.93
N THR A 247 -2.55 11.12 -5.62
CA THR A 247 -1.66 10.11 -5.05
C THR A 247 -2.08 8.70 -5.49
N MET A 248 -3.37 8.38 -5.47
CA MET A 248 -3.88 7.08 -5.94
C MET A 248 -3.65 6.90 -7.45
N CYS A 249 -3.93 7.92 -8.26
CA CYS A 249 -3.64 7.90 -9.69
C CYS A 249 -2.14 7.68 -9.99
N SER A 250 -1.27 8.35 -9.23
CA SER A 250 0.18 8.15 -9.30
C SER A 250 0.55 6.70 -8.98
N ALA A 251 -0.04 6.11 -7.94
CA ALA A 251 0.23 4.74 -7.53
C ALA A 251 -0.21 3.71 -8.59
N VAL A 252 -1.38 3.90 -9.20
CA VAL A 252 -1.86 3.01 -10.28
C VAL A 252 -0.97 3.10 -11.52
N ALA A 253 -0.61 4.30 -11.97
CA ALA A 253 0.29 4.48 -13.10
C ALA A 253 1.67 3.85 -12.82
N PHE A 254 2.16 3.98 -11.58
CA PHE A 254 3.42 3.35 -11.18
C PHE A 254 3.33 1.82 -11.17
N LYS A 255 2.25 1.25 -10.63
CA LYS A 255 2.01 -0.20 -10.68
C LYS A 255 1.97 -0.71 -12.13
N ARG A 256 1.36 0.05 -13.04
CA ARG A 256 1.34 -0.25 -14.48
C ARG A 256 2.72 -0.22 -15.12
N SER A 257 3.62 0.63 -14.62
CA SER A 257 5.00 0.67 -15.10
C SER A 257 5.85 -0.51 -14.61
N LEU A 258 5.45 -1.16 -13.51
CA LEU A 258 6.15 -2.29 -12.91
C LEU A 258 5.59 -3.66 -13.33
N SER A 259 4.32 -3.71 -13.68
CA SER A 259 3.59 -4.95 -13.95
C SER A 259 2.47 -4.73 -14.95
N ASP A 260 2.14 -5.77 -15.69
CA ASP A 260 1.04 -5.81 -16.65
C ASP A 260 0.01 -6.92 -16.27
N GLY A 261 -0.97 -7.12 -17.14
CA GLY A 261 -1.94 -8.21 -17.01
C GLY A 261 -2.79 -8.20 -15.74
N GLU A 262 -2.96 -9.37 -15.13
CA GLU A 262 -3.89 -9.58 -14.03
C GLU A 262 -3.51 -8.79 -12.77
N ASP A 263 -2.21 -8.70 -12.45
CA ASP A 263 -1.74 -8.01 -11.25
C ASP A 263 -1.99 -6.50 -11.32
N PHE A 264 -1.80 -5.90 -12.49
CA PHE A 264 -2.19 -4.51 -12.72
C PHE A 264 -3.70 -4.33 -12.64
N SER A 265 -4.47 -5.21 -13.30
CA SER A 265 -5.93 -5.13 -13.37
C SER A 265 -6.57 -5.16 -11.97
N ARG A 266 -6.13 -6.10 -11.13
CA ARG A 266 -6.60 -6.24 -9.75
C ARG A 266 -6.33 -4.97 -8.93
N TYR A 267 -5.12 -4.43 -9.05
CA TYR A 267 -4.74 -3.20 -8.36
C TYR A 267 -5.53 -1.98 -8.85
N ALA A 268 -5.71 -1.83 -10.17
CA ALA A 268 -6.47 -0.74 -10.76
C ALA A 268 -7.93 -0.74 -10.30
N MET A 269 -8.60 -1.92 -10.28
CA MET A 269 -9.97 -2.05 -9.76
C MET A 269 -10.06 -1.68 -8.28
N GLN A 270 -9.13 -2.16 -7.44
CA GLN A 270 -9.13 -1.83 -6.01
C GLN A 270 -8.97 -0.32 -5.77
N MET A 271 -8.08 0.34 -6.51
CA MET A 271 -7.88 1.78 -6.40
C MET A 271 -9.05 2.57 -6.96
N SER A 272 -9.69 2.10 -8.03
CA SER A 272 -10.93 2.67 -8.57
C SER A 272 -12.05 2.68 -7.53
N GLU A 273 -12.32 1.54 -6.88
CA GLU A 273 -13.34 1.47 -5.82
C GLU A 273 -13.03 2.39 -4.64
N THR A 274 -11.74 2.54 -4.29
CA THR A 274 -11.33 3.48 -3.24
C THR A 274 -11.55 4.95 -3.68
N LEU A 275 -11.23 5.28 -4.93
CA LEU A 275 -11.42 6.62 -5.50
C LEU A 275 -12.90 7.02 -5.54
N LYS A 276 -13.80 6.10 -5.90
CA LYS A 276 -15.26 6.35 -5.92
C LYS A 276 -15.84 6.71 -4.56
N VAL A 277 -15.21 6.26 -3.46
CA VAL A 277 -15.66 6.58 -2.11
C VAL A 277 -15.23 8.00 -1.70
N ILE A 278 -14.13 8.52 -2.25
CA ILE A 278 -13.56 9.81 -1.84
C ILE A 278 -13.88 10.96 -2.80
N LEU A 279 -14.29 10.66 -4.04
CA LEU A 279 -14.65 11.67 -5.03
C LEU A 279 -16.15 11.94 -5.02
N GLU A 280 -16.51 13.21 -5.13
CA GLU A 280 -17.91 13.62 -5.32
C GLU A 280 -18.37 13.41 -6.77
N ASP A 281 -17.43 13.48 -7.72
CA ASP A 281 -17.68 13.23 -9.13
C ASP A 281 -17.54 11.72 -9.45
N THR A 282 -18.44 11.24 -10.29
CA THR A 282 -18.46 9.87 -10.83
C THR A 282 -17.48 9.67 -11.99
N GLY A 283 -16.85 10.73 -12.49
CA GLY A 283 -15.87 10.67 -13.57
C GLY A 283 -14.53 10.11 -13.14
N ASN A 284 -13.87 9.36 -14.05
CA ASN A 284 -12.52 8.86 -13.84
C ASN A 284 -11.51 10.02 -13.81
N PRO A 285 -10.86 10.31 -12.67
CA PRO A 285 -9.94 11.45 -12.56
C PRO A 285 -8.64 11.22 -13.34
N CYS A 286 -8.32 9.97 -13.71
CA CYS A 286 -7.05 9.62 -14.31
C CYS A 286 -7.12 8.46 -15.29
N SER A 287 -7.86 8.66 -16.39
CA SER A 287 -8.08 7.65 -17.44
C SER A 287 -6.82 7.08 -18.10
N ASP A 288 -5.68 7.76 -18.02
CA ASP A 288 -4.39 7.25 -18.51
C ASP A 288 -3.59 6.46 -17.47
N ALA A 289 -3.97 6.53 -16.18
CA ALA A 289 -3.49 5.67 -15.11
C ALA A 289 -4.44 4.47 -14.89
N ILE A 290 -5.73 4.73 -14.71
CA ILE A 290 -6.81 3.75 -14.56
C ILE A 290 -7.60 3.72 -15.86
N PRO A 291 -7.41 2.71 -16.73
CA PRO A 291 -8.25 2.53 -17.90
C PRO A 291 -9.75 2.49 -17.55
N ASN A 292 -10.59 3.01 -18.45
CA ASN A 292 -12.04 3.13 -18.20
C ASN A 292 -12.72 1.77 -17.98
N GLU A 293 -12.15 0.65 -18.46
CA GLU A 293 -12.67 -0.68 -18.16
C GLU A 293 -12.55 -1.08 -16.68
N TYR A 294 -11.70 -0.40 -15.90
CA TYR A 294 -11.53 -0.62 -14.45
C TYR A 294 -12.15 0.51 -13.61
N TRP A 295 -12.70 1.55 -14.24
CA TRP A 295 -13.44 2.62 -13.59
C TRP A 295 -14.91 2.26 -13.47
#